data_AF-A0A972U1A4-F1
#
_entry.id   AF-A0A972U1A4-F1
#
_cell.length_a   1.000
_cell.length_b   1.000
_cell.length_c   1.000
_cell.angle_alpha   90.00
_cell.angle_beta   90.00
_cell.angle_gamma   90.00
#
_symmetry.space_group_name_H-M   'P 1'
#
loop_
_entity.id
_entity.type
_entity.pdbx_description
1 polymer ?
#
loop_
_entity_poly.entity_id
_entity_poly.type
_entity_poly.pdbx_seq_one_letter_code
_entity_poly.pdbx_strand_id
1 'polypeptide(L)'
;MTAAAEPSSPRPSNPTRDIAQVPAVEVVTTVAVHLMSAAAVKCGLSDDADAQEQIDLAEARILITALAGLVNSSASLLGGSHAGPLRDGLSSLQAAFREASEIPDAPGEGPGEN
;
A
#
# COMPACT_ATOMS: atom_id res chain seq x y z
N MET A 1 -39.04 36.06 20.76
CA MET A 1 -38.92 34.61 20.47
C MET A 1 -37.51 34.39 19.97
N THR A 2 -36.57 34.16 20.88
CA THR A 2 -35.14 33.99 20.58
C THR A 2 -34.87 32.50 20.43
N ALA A 3 -34.49 32.07 19.23
CA ALA A 3 -34.00 30.72 19.01
C ALA A 3 -32.59 30.60 19.60
N ALA A 4 -32.44 29.72 20.60
CA ALA A 4 -31.15 29.36 21.15
C ALA A 4 -30.37 28.51 20.13
N ALA A 5 -29.13 28.87 19.84
CA ALA A 5 -28.23 28.05 19.04
C ALA A 5 -27.86 26.79 19.82
N GLU A 6 -28.06 25.61 19.22
CA GLU A 6 -27.66 24.34 19.81
C GLU A 6 -26.13 24.22 19.93
N PRO A 7 -25.61 23.58 20.99
CA PRO A 7 -24.17 23.34 21.12
C PRO A 7 -23.73 22.26 20.12
N SER A 8 -22.82 22.62 19.23
CA SER A 8 -22.15 21.68 18.34
C SER A 8 -21.28 20.71 19.13
N SER A 9 -21.70 19.44 19.21
CA SER A 9 -20.92 18.36 19.85
C SER A 9 -19.52 18.24 19.25
N PRO A 10 -18.47 18.02 20.07
CA PRO A 10 -17.10 17.86 19.57
C PRO A 10 -17.00 16.55 18.79
N ARG A 11 -16.64 16.62 17.50
CA ARG A 11 -16.22 15.42 16.76
C ARG A 11 -14.95 14.88 17.43
N PRO A 12 -14.80 13.56 17.58
CA PRO A 12 -13.56 12.98 18.06
C PRO A 12 -12.43 13.47 17.15
N SER A 13 -11.50 14.24 17.72
CA SER A 13 -10.28 14.63 17.04
C SER A 13 -9.45 13.37 16.87
N ASN A 14 -9.59 12.70 15.72
CA ASN A 14 -8.47 11.89 15.24
C ASN A 14 -7.33 12.90 15.04
N PRO A 15 -6.22 12.85 15.79
CA PRO A 15 -5.15 13.82 15.62
C PRO A 15 -4.45 13.49 14.30
N THR A 16 -5.05 13.89 13.18
CA THR A 16 -4.40 13.92 11.89
C THR A 16 -3.16 14.78 12.06
N ARG A 17 -1.98 14.15 12.07
CA ARG A 17 -0.71 14.84 12.19
C ARG A 17 -0.61 15.82 11.01
N ASP A 18 -0.19 17.06 11.29
CA ASP A 18 0.04 18.04 10.24
C ASP A 18 1.10 17.49 9.26
N ILE A 19 0.69 17.30 8.00
CA ILE A 19 1.54 16.70 6.97
C ILE A 19 2.80 17.53 6.72
N ALA A 20 2.76 18.85 6.97
CA ALA A 20 3.92 19.72 6.86
C ALA A 20 5.02 19.39 7.89
N GLN A 21 4.67 18.68 8.96
CA GLN A 21 5.58 18.26 10.02
C GLN A 21 6.05 16.81 9.88
N VAL A 22 5.62 16.10 8.83
CA VAL A 22 6.00 14.70 8.59
C VAL A 22 7.23 14.65 7.69
N PRO A 23 8.32 13.99 8.10
CA PRO A 23 9.47 13.77 7.23
C PRO A 23 9.08 13.07 5.94
N ALA A 24 9.65 13.48 4.81
CA ALA A 24 9.34 12.89 3.51
C ALA A 24 9.59 11.37 3.46
N VAL A 25 10.64 10.90 4.16
CA VAL A 25 10.93 9.47 4.33
C VAL A 25 9.76 8.72 4.99
N GLU A 26 9.13 9.31 6.01
CA GLU A 26 7.98 8.71 6.70
C GLU A 26 6.74 8.72 5.80
N VAL A 27 6.49 9.80 5.05
CA VAL A 27 5.38 9.84 4.08
C VAL A 27 5.51 8.73 3.04
N VAL A 28 6.70 8.59 2.44
CA VAL A 28 6.95 7.59 1.40
C VAL A 28 6.84 6.17 1.94
N THR A 29 7.45 5.88 3.10
CA THR A 29 7.40 4.53 3.68
C THR A 29 6.00 4.17 4.15
N THR A 30 5.23 5.11 4.72
CA THR A 30 3.83 4.87 5.09
C THR A 30 2.97 4.57 3.86
N VAL A 31 3.10 5.33 2.77
CA VAL A 31 2.38 5.05 1.52
C VAL A 31 2.79 3.69 0.94
N ALA A 32 4.08 3.35 0.96
CA ALA A 32 4.56 2.05 0.51
C ALA A 32 3.96 0.90 1.34
N VAL A 33 3.87 1.05 2.66
CA VAL A 33 3.21 0.06 3.54
C VAL A 33 1.73 -0.08 3.21
N HIS A 34 1.01 1.01 2.97
CA HIS A 34 -0.40 0.92 2.56
C HIS A 34 -0.58 0.20 1.22
N LEU A 35 0.27 0.49 0.23
CA LEU A 35 0.27 -0.23 -1.04
C LEU A 35 0.58 -1.72 -0.85
N MET A 36 1.58 -2.05 -0.02
CA MET A 36 1.94 -3.44 0.29
C MET A 36 0.79 -4.18 0.96
N SER A 37 0.16 -3.62 2.00
CA SER A 37 -0.96 -4.24 2.69
C SER A 37 -2.16 -4.44 1.78
N ALA A 38 -2.51 -3.43 0.97
CA ALA A 38 -3.60 -3.54 0.01
C ALA A 38 -3.31 -4.63 -1.05
N ALA A 39 -2.09 -4.65 -1.60
CA ALA A 39 -1.68 -5.66 -2.57
C ALA A 39 -1.69 -7.07 -1.96
N ALA A 40 -1.23 -7.22 -0.71
CA ALA A 40 -1.23 -8.50 0.00
C ALA A 40 -2.64 -9.07 0.14
N VAL A 41 -3.60 -8.25 0.56
CA VAL A 41 -5.03 -8.63 0.61
C VAL A 41 -5.51 -9.08 -0.77
N LYS A 42 -5.22 -8.31 -1.81
CA LYS A 42 -5.65 -8.64 -3.19
C LYS A 42 -4.97 -9.88 -3.77
N CYS A 43 -3.79 -10.24 -3.30
CA CYS A 43 -3.10 -11.48 -3.65
C CYS A 43 -3.52 -12.69 -2.82
N GLY A 44 -4.42 -12.53 -1.84
CA GLY A 44 -4.86 -13.62 -0.96
C GLY A 44 -3.85 -13.98 0.15
N LEU A 45 -2.98 -13.04 0.54
CA LEU A 45 -2.04 -13.22 1.66
C LEU A 45 -2.62 -12.82 3.02
N SER A 46 -3.89 -12.42 3.08
CA SER A 46 -4.56 -12.12 4.35
C SER A 46 -5.09 -13.39 5.01
N ASP A 47 -4.98 -13.46 6.34
CA ASP A 47 -5.54 -14.54 7.18
C ASP A 47 -6.97 -14.24 7.67
N ASP A 48 -7.60 -13.16 7.18
CA ASP A 48 -8.95 -12.77 7.57
C ASP A 48 -10.01 -13.78 7.10
N ALA A 49 -11.11 -13.91 7.86
CA ALA A 49 -12.21 -14.83 7.51
C ALA A 49 -12.79 -14.57 6.12
N ASP A 50 -12.79 -13.30 5.68
CA ASP A 50 -13.31 -12.86 4.39
C ASP A 50 -12.19 -12.69 3.33
N ALA A 51 -10.97 -13.19 3.58
CA ALA A 51 -9.82 -12.96 2.70
C ALA A 51 -10.04 -13.44 1.26
N GLN A 52 -10.74 -14.57 1.10
CA GLN A 52 -11.03 -15.15 -0.22
C GLN A 52 -11.91 -14.22 -1.08
N GLU A 53 -12.86 -13.52 -0.47
CA GLU A 53 -13.76 -12.59 -1.17
C GLU A 53 -13.04 -11.30 -1.60
N GLN A 54 -11.87 -11.03 -1.02
CA GLN A 54 -11.10 -9.83 -1.28
C GLN A 54 -10.03 -10.02 -2.37
N ILE A 55 -9.76 -11.26 -2.78
CA ILE A 55 -8.78 -11.59 -3.83
C ILE A 55 -9.23 -10.96 -5.15
N ASP A 56 -8.36 -10.15 -5.73
CA ASP A 56 -8.57 -9.51 -7.03
C ASP A 56 -7.20 -9.23 -7.67
N LEU A 57 -6.80 -10.08 -8.61
CA LEU A 57 -5.49 -9.93 -9.26
C LEU A 57 -5.44 -8.74 -10.22
N ALA A 58 -6.57 -8.22 -10.72
CA ALA A 58 -6.53 -7.01 -11.53
C ALA A 58 -6.15 -5.80 -10.65
N GLU A 59 -6.75 -5.69 -9.47
CA GLU A 59 -6.40 -4.67 -8.47
C GLU A 59 -4.98 -4.87 -7.91
N ALA A 60 -4.58 -6.12 -7.63
CA ALA A 60 -3.23 -6.42 -7.16
C ALA A 60 -2.15 -5.95 -8.16
N ARG A 61 -2.38 -6.16 -9.47
CA ARG A 61 -1.45 -5.70 -10.52
C ARG A 61 -1.23 -4.19 -10.46
N ILE A 62 -2.30 -3.41 -10.27
CA ILE A 62 -2.23 -1.95 -10.17
C ILE A 62 -1.39 -1.55 -8.95
N LEU A 63 -1.69 -2.13 -7.78
CA LEU A 63 -1.03 -1.79 -6.53
C LEU A 63 0.45 -2.17 -6.52
N ILE A 64 0.80 -3.37 -6.99
CA ILE A 64 2.19 -3.84 -7.09
C ILE A 64 2.98 -2.99 -8.09
N THR A 65 2.38 -2.62 -9.24
CA THR A 65 3.03 -1.75 -10.23
C THR A 65 3.27 -0.36 -9.67
N ALA A 66 2.30 0.22 -8.96
CA ALA A 66 2.45 1.51 -8.30
C ALA A 66 3.54 1.48 -7.22
N LEU A 67 3.57 0.42 -6.39
CA LEU A 67 4.59 0.20 -5.39
C LEU A 67 5.99 0.06 -6.02
N ALA A 68 6.13 -0.70 -7.10
CA ALA A 68 7.39 -0.86 -7.81
C ALA A 68 7.92 0.48 -8.33
N GLY A 69 7.06 1.28 -8.96
CA GLY A 69 7.43 2.64 -9.39
C GLY A 69 7.86 3.52 -8.22
N LEU A 70 7.14 3.49 -7.10
CA LEU A 70 7.50 4.23 -5.88
C LEU A 70 8.86 3.79 -5.32
N VAL A 71 9.06 2.47 -5.14
CA VAL A 71 10.28 1.91 -4.55
C VAL A 71 11.48 2.15 -5.46
N ASN A 72 11.37 1.87 -6.76
CA ASN A 72 12.48 2.03 -7.70
C ASN A 72 12.91 3.50 -7.83
N SER A 73 11.94 4.42 -7.88
CA SER A 73 12.23 5.85 -7.99
C SER A 73 12.79 6.47 -6.70
N SER A 74 12.42 5.94 -5.53
CA SER A 74 12.81 6.53 -4.22
C SER A 74 13.99 5.83 -3.53
N ALA A 75 14.36 4.61 -3.91
CA ALA A 75 15.31 3.79 -3.14
C ALA A 75 16.68 4.44 -2.92
N SER A 76 17.21 5.19 -3.90
CA SER A 76 18.50 5.89 -3.76
C SER A 76 18.44 7.04 -2.75
N LEU A 77 17.25 7.61 -2.52
CA LEU A 77 16.99 8.71 -1.59
C LEU A 77 16.69 8.21 -0.17
N LEU A 78 16.03 7.05 -0.04
CA LEU A 78 15.63 6.48 1.25
C LEU A 78 16.79 5.81 2.02
N GLY A 79 17.85 5.40 1.31
CA GLY A 79 18.98 4.66 1.87
C GLY A 79 18.65 3.20 2.18
N GLY A 80 19.68 2.39 2.41
CA GLY A 80 19.54 0.92 2.54
C GLY A 80 18.61 0.47 3.67
N SER A 81 18.60 1.17 4.81
CA SER A 81 17.78 0.81 5.98
C SER A 81 16.27 0.87 5.73
N HIS A 82 15.82 1.73 4.82
CA HIS A 82 14.40 1.83 4.46
C HIS A 82 14.10 1.13 3.14
N ALA A 83 14.99 1.27 2.14
CA ALA A 83 14.76 0.73 0.81
C ALA A 83 14.86 -0.81 0.75
N GLY A 84 15.70 -1.43 1.58
CA GLY A 84 15.86 -2.89 1.61
C GLY A 84 14.55 -3.63 1.90
N PRO A 85 13.92 -3.38 3.07
CA PRO A 85 12.64 -4.03 3.42
C PRO A 85 11.53 -3.80 2.40
N LEU A 86 11.48 -2.62 1.75
CA LEU A 86 10.47 -2.33 0.73
C LEU A 86 10.67 -3.17 -0.55
N ARG A 87 11.93 -3.41 -0.96
CA ARG A 87 12.24 -4.28 -2.10
C ARG A 87 11.93 -5.74 -1.80
N ASP A 88 12.21 -6.19 -0.58
CA ASP A 88 11.91 -7.55 -0.15
C ASP A 88 10.39 -7.78 -0.10
N GLY A 89 9.64 -6.80 0.43
CA GLY A 89 8.18 -6.82 0.43
C GLY A 89 7.59 -6.83 -0.99
N LEU A 90 8.09 -5.97 -1.89
CA LEU A 90 7.69 -5.96 -3.29
C LEU A 90 7.97 -7.31 -3.98
N SER A 91 9.15 -7.88 -3.78
CA SER A 91 9.53 -9.19 -4.36
C SER A 91 8.61 -10.31 -3.86
N SER A 92 8.21 -10.26 -2.59
CA SER A 92 7.28 -11.23 -2.00
C SER A 92 5.89 -11.11 -2.60
N LEU A 93 5.40 -9.88 -2.83
CA LEU A 93 4.11 -9.64 -3.48
C LEU A 93 4.11 -10.10 -4.95
N GLN A 94 5.20 -9.86 -5.68
CA GLN A 94 5.35 -10.33 -7.06
C GLN A 94 5.33 -11.86 -7.15
N ALA A 95 5.99 -12.54 -6.20
CA ALA A 95 5.94 -14.00 -6.10
C ALA A 95 4.52 -14.50 -5.80
N ALA A 96 3.83 -13.92 -4.82
CA ALA A 96 2.46 -14.29 -4.46
C ALA A 96 1.47 -14.05 -5.61
N PHE A 97 1.60 -12.93 -6.31
CA PHE A 97 0.80 -12.65 -7.51
C PHE A 97 0.98 -13.73 -8.57
N ARG A 98 2.24 -14.11 -8.84
CA ARG A 98 2.56 -15.13 -9.84
C ARG A 98 2.03 -16.50 -9.44
N GLU A 99 2.06 -16.83 -8.16
CA GLU A 99 1.51 -18.09 -7.63
C GLU A 99 -0.02 -18.12 -7.72
N ALA A 100 -0.68 -16.99 -7.43
CA ALA A 100 -2.14 -16.88 -7.49
C ALA A 100 -2.69 -16.81 -8.92
N SER A 101 -1.90 -16.40 -9.91
CA SER A 101 -2.35 -16.26 -11.29
C SER A 101 -2.45 -17.60 -12.02
N GLU A 102 -3.64 -17.91 -12.54
CA GLU A 102 -3.86 -19.07 -13.42
C GLU A 102 -3.19 -18.92 -14.79
N ILE A 103 -2.95 -17.67 -15.21
CA ILE A 103 -2.31 -17.32 -16.48
C ILE A 103 -1.00 -16.60 -16.16
N PRO A 104 0.15 -17.29 -16.23
CA PRO A 104 1.43 -16.67 -15.95
C PRO A 104 1.75 -15.55 -16.94
N ASP A 105 2.23 -14.41 -16.43
CA ASP A 105 2.83 -13.38 -17.27
C ASP A 105 4.14 -13.90 -17.89
N ALA A 106 4.51 -13.34 -19.05
CA ALA A 106 5.83 -13.59 -19.63
C ALA A 106 6.94 -13.05 -18.70
N PRO A 107 8.19 -13.57 -18.78
CA PRO A 107 9.29 -13.04 -17.98
C PRO A 107 9.48 -11.53 -18.19
N GLY A 108 9.43 -10.74 -17.11
CA GLY A 108 9.55 -9.27 -17.15
C GLY A 108 8.23 -8.53 -17.35
N GLU A 109 7.14 -9.23 -17.70
CA GLU A 109 5.81 -8.62 -17.89
C GLU A 109 4.91 -8.75 -16.63
N GLY A 110 5.47 -9.29 -15.55
CA GLY A 110 4.81 -9.34 -14.26
C GLY A 110 4.60 -7.94 -13.67
N PRO A 111 3.67 -7.79 -12.71
CA PRO A 111 3.40 -6.50 -12.09
C PRO A 111 4.67 -5.93 -11.43
N GLY A 112 5.10 -4.76 -11.88
CA GLY A 112 6.28 -4.07 -11.33
C GLY A 112 7.65 -4.68 -11.67
N GLU A 113 7.74 -5.55 -12.69
CA GLU A 113 9.02 -6.14 -13.15
C GLU A 113 9.76 -5.29 -14.22
N ASN A 114 9.14 -4.20 -14.68
CA ASN A 114 9.66 -3.28 -15.70
C ASN A 114 10.55 -2.15 -15.14
#